data_AF-A0A1G8FI71-F1
#
_entry.id   AF-A0A1G8FI71-F1
#
_cell.length_a   1.000
_cell.length_b   1.000
_cell.length_c   1.000
_cell.angle_alpha   90.00
_cell.angle_beta   90.00
_cell.angle_gamma   90.00
#
_symmetry.space_group_name_H-M   'P 1'
#
loop_
_entity.id
_entity.type
_entity.pdbx_description
1 polymer ?
#
loop_
_entity_poly.entity_id
_entity_poly.type
_entity_poly.pdbx_seq_one_letter_code
_entity_poly.pdbx_strand_id
1 'polypeptide(L)'
;MEQLHAETASIAAFGATTAAMSAELHAAGLGAAASGPMLLGPVFGLVGGDFLAAFAAAHAAHLASIERLSGVLAGISAAAIGSAADYDGTEAGNTAALGSAGAGLA
;
A
#
# COMPACT_ATOMS: atom_id res chain seq x y z
N MET A 1 -12.80 10.47 28.72
CA MET A 1 -11.55 9.93 28.18
C MET A 1 -11.80 8.44 28.00
N GLU A 2 -12.02 7.97 26.78
CA GLU A 2 -11.99 6.54 26.49
C GLU A 2 -10.54 6.05 26.53
N GLN A 3 -10.34 4.82 27.00
CA GLN A 3 -9.03 4.22 27.14
C GLN A 3 -8.60 3.66 25.77
N LEU A 4 -7.58 4.27 25.15
CA LEU A 4 -7.01 3.79 23.89
C LEU A 4 -6.12 2.57 24.17
N HIS A 5 -6.43 1.44 23.55
CA HIS A 5 -5.58 0.24 23.56
C HIS A 5 -5.16 -0.09 22.13
N ALA A 6 -3.86 0.02 21.84
CA ALA A 6 -3.29 -0.29 20.54
C ALA A 6 -2.70 -1.70 20.55
N GLU A 7 -3.21 -2.58 19.69
CA GLU A 7 -2.64 -3.91 19.47
C GLU A 7 -1.60 -3.83 18.34
N THR A 8 -0.35 -3.53 18.71
CA THR A 8 0.74 -3.22 17.76
C THR A 8 1.01 -4.36 16.78
N ALA A 9 0.87 -5.62 17.20
CA ALA A 9 0.95 -6.79 16.34
C ALA A 9 -0.10 -6.79 15.22
N SER A 10 -1.34 -6.40 15.53
CA SER A 10 -2.44 -6.31 14.56
C SER A 10 -2.21 -5.16 13.57
N ILE A 11 -1.73 -4.01 14.07
CA ILE A 11 -1.37 -2.85 13.23
C ILE A 11 -0.24 -3.24 12.26
N ALA A 12 0.79 -3.94 12.74
CA ALA A 12 1.89 -4.42 11.90
C ALA A 12 1.42 -5.46 10.87
N ALA A 13 0.52 -6.39 11.24
CA ALA A 13 -0.06 -7.37 10.33
C ALA A 13 -0.90 -6.71 9.22
N PHE A 14 -1.67 -5.68 9.56
CA PHE A 14 -2.37 -4.85 8.57
C PHE A 14 -1.39 -4.14 7.63
N GLY A 15 -0.29 -3.60 8.16
CA GLY A 15 0.78 -3.02 7.37
C GLY A 15 1.42 -4.02 6.40
N ALA A 16 1.69 -5.25 6.85
CA ALA A 16 2.20 -6.31 5.99
C ALA A 16 1.20 -6.71 4.89
N THR A 17 -0.10 -6.77 5.22
CA THR A 17 -1.16 -7.09 4.27
C THR A 17 -1.25 -6.05 3.15
N THR A 18 -1.21 -4.77 3.50
CA THR A 18 -1.25 -3.67 2.52
C THR A 18 0.00 -3.60 1.65
N ALA A 19 1.18 -3.97 2.18
CA ALA A 19 2.39 -4.16 1.36
C ALA A 19 2.23 -5.30 0.33
N ALA A 20 1.67 -6.44 0.74
CA ALA A 20 1.42 -7.55 -0.19
C ALA A 20 0.43 -7.12 -1.29
N MET A 21 -0.67 -6.47 -0.93
CA MET A 21 -1.63 -5.94 -1.91
C MET A 21 -1.00 -4.91 -2.85
N SER A 22 -0.10 -4.05 -2.36
CA SER A 22 0.65 -3.12 -3.20
C SER A 22 1.50 -3.86 -4.25
N ALA A 23 2.21 -4.90 -3.84
CA ALA A 23 3.04 -5.71 -4.73
C ALA A 23 2.19 -6.45 -5.78
N GLU A 24 1.06 -7.03 -5.38
CA GLU A 24 0.13 -7.70 -6.27
C GLU A 24 -0.48 -6.74 -7.30
N LEU A 25 -0.91 -5.55 -6.89
CA LEU A 25 -1.40 -4.50 -7.79
C LEU A 25 -0.34 -4.07 -8.79
N HIS A 26 0.90 -3.88 -8.33
CA HIS A 26 2.00 -3.53 -9.21
C HIS A 26 2.26 -4.63 -10.26
N ALA A 27 2.30 -5.90 -9.84
CA ALA A 27 2.45 -7.04 -10.74
C ALA A 27 1.30 -7.14 -11.75
N ALA A 28 0.05 -6.93 -11.31
CA ALA A 28 -1.11 -6.87 -12.19
C ALA A 28 -1.00 -5.74 -13.22
N GLY A 29 -0.48 -4.57 -12.82
CA GLY A 29 -0.19 -3.45 -13.71
C GLY A 29 0.82 -3.81 -14.80
N LEU A 30 1.89 -4.53 -14.47
CA LEU A 30 2.86 -5.02 -15.45
C LEU A 30 2.22 -6.00 -16.44
N GLY A 31 1.37 -6.91 -15.95
CA GLY A 31 0.62 -7.84 -16.80
C GLY A 31 -0.36 -7.13 -17.75
N ALA A 32 -1.04 -6.10 -17.26
CA ALA A 32 -1.93 -5.27 -18.06
C ALA A 32 -1.13 -4.52 -19.16
N ALA A 33 0.00 -3.91 -18.80
CA ALA A 33 0.87 -3.21 -19.74
C ALA A 33 1.39 -4.12 -20.87
N ALA A 34 1.73 -5.37 -20.54
CA ALA A 34 2.13 -6.37 -21.53
C ALA A 34 0.97 -6.77 -22.47
N SER A 35 -0.27 -6.64 -22.02
CA SER A 35 -1.50 -6.95 -22.77
C SER A 35 -2.12 -5.70 -23.39
N GLY A 36 -1.27 -4.83 -23.96
CA GLY A 36 -1.65 -3.49 -24.39
C GLY A 36 -2.55 -3.44 -25.64
N PRO A 37 -3.27 -2.33 -25.85
CA PRO A 37 -4.20 -2.12 -26.97
C PRO A 37 -3.62 -2.36 -28.35
N MET A 38 -2.33 -2.08 -28.56
CA MET A 38 -1.67 -2.20 -29.86
C MET A 38 -1.71 -3.62 -30.46
N LEU A 39 -1.89 -4.64 -29.61
CA LEU A 39 -2.08 -6.03 -30.04
C LEU A 39 -3.36 -6.23 -30.88
N LEU A 40 -4.33 -5.32 -30.76
CA LEU A 40 -5.61 -5.36 -31.48
C LEU A 40 -5.56 -4.66 -32.84
N GLY A 41 -4.44 -4.03 -33.21
CA GLY A 41 -4.27 -3.31 -34.49
C GLY A 41 -4.70 -4.10 -35.73
N PRO A 42 -4.27 -5.37 -35.90
CA PRO A 42 -4.69 -6.21 -37.03
C PRO A 42 -6.20 -6.50 -37.08
N VAL A 43 -6.87 -6.53 -35.92
CA VAL A 43 -8.31 -6.84 -35.82
C VAL A 43 -9.17 -5.62 -36.15
N PHE A 44 -8.78 -4.45 -35.66
CA PHE A 44 -9.54 -3.21 -35.87
C PHE A 44 -9.29 -2.55 -37.24
N GLY A 45 -8.16 -2.83 -37.88
CA GLY A 45 -7.81 -2.28 -39.19
C GLY A 45 -7.81 -0.75 -39.23
N LEU A 46 -7.88 -0.17 -40.43
CA LEU A 46 -7.85 1.28 -40.64
C LEU A 46 -9.12 1.98 -40.11
N VAL A 47 -10.27 1.30 -40.10
CA VAL A 47 -11.56 1.89 -39.69
C VAL A 47 -11.64 2.05 -38.17
N GLY A 48 -11.04 1.12 -37.41
CA GLY A 48 -11.05 1.16 -35.95
C GLY A 48 -9.94 2.01 -35.32
N GLY A 49 -9.20 2.81 -36.10
CA GLY A 49 -8.05 3.58 -35.62
C GLY A 49 -8.38 4.53 -34.46
N ASP A 50 -9.49 5.27 -34.56
CA ASP A 50 -9.91 6.21 -33.52
C ASP A 50 -10.32 5.51 -32.22
N PHE A 51 -10.98 4.35 -32.34
CA PHE A 51 -11.29 3.51 -31.19
C PHE A 51 -10.00 2.98 -30.53
N LEU A 52 -9.04 2.51 -31.33
CA LEU A 52 -7.77 2.00 -30.83
C LEU A 52 -6.97 3.08 -30.11
N ALA A 53 -6.99 4.31 -30.63
CA ALA A 53 -6.36 5.47 -30.00
C ALA A 53 -7.05 5.82 -28.66
N ALA A 54 -8.39 5.86 -28.63
CA ALA A 54 -9.14 6.09 -27.40
C ALA A 54 -8.89 4.98 -26.36
N PHE A 55 -8.83 3.71 -26.80
CA PHE A 55 -8.52 2.58 -25.94
C PHE A 55 -7.08 2.64 -25.42
N ALA A 56 -6.10 3.02 -26.26
CA ALA A 56 -4.72 3.27 -25.83
C ALA A 56 -4.63 4.33 -24.74
N ALA A 57 -5.34 5.45 -24.90
CA ALA A 57 -5.40 6.50 -23.89
C ALA A 57 -6.05 6.02 -22.58
N ALA A 58 -7.19 5.31 -22.67
CA ALA A 58 -7.88 4.76 -21.51
C ALA A 58 -7.01 3.71 -20.77
N HIS A 59 -6.33 2.85 -21.52
CA HIS A 59 -5.42 1.84 -20.97
C HIS A 59 -4.24 2.49 -20.24
N ALA A 60 -3.62 3.52 -20.82
CA ALA A 60 -2.56 4.28 -20.16
C ALA A 60 -3.05 4.95 -18.86
N ALA A 61 -4.25 5.55 -18.89
CA ALA A 61 -4.87 6.14 -17.69
C ALA A 61 -5.18 5.09 -16.61
N HIS A 62 -5.57 3.88 -17.01
CA HIS A 62 -5.78 2.76 -16.11
C HIS A 62 -4.48 2.30 -15.45
N LEU A 63 -3.40 2.13 -16.22
CA LEU A 63 -2.08 1.79 -15.67
C LEU A 63 -1.58 2.84 -14.67
N ALA A 64 -1.74 4.13 -14.99
CA ALA A 64 -1.40 5.21 -14.06
C ALA A 64 -2.26 5.19 -12.78
N SER A 65 -3.49 4.72 -12.87
CA SER A 65 -4.37 4.55 -11.70
C SER A 65 -3.93 3.37 -10.82
N ILE A 66 -3.53 2.25 -11.43
CA ILE A 66 -2.94 1.09 -10.71
C ILE A 66 -1.68 1.52 -9.97
N GLU A 67 -0.78 2.25 -10.64
CA GLU A 67 0.46 2.75 -10.04
C GLU A 67 0.17 3.63 -8.82
N ARG A 68 -0.71 4.62 -8.95
CA ARG A 68 -1.13 5.48 -7.82
C ARG A 68 -1.72 4.68 -6.68
N LEU A 69 -2.62 3.73 -6.97
CA LEU A 69 -3.24 2.92 -5.94
C LEU A 69 -2.19 2.07 -5.21
N SER A 70 -1.29 1.40 -5.94
CA SER A 70 -0.19 0.65 -5.33
C SER A 70 0.67 1.54 -4.41
N GLY A 71 1.00 2.76 -4.85
CA GLY A 71 1.70 3.75 -4.01
C GLY A 71 0.95 4.12 -2.73
N VAL A 72 -0.38 4.26 -2.78
CA VAL A 72 -1.21 4.50 -1.58
C VAL A 72 -1.13 3.32 -0.62
N LEU A 73 -1.22 2.09 -1.11
CA LEU A 73 -1.10 0.89 -0.27
C LEU A 73 0.28 0.75 0.37
N ALA A 74 1.35 1.06 -0.36
CA ALA A 74 2.70 1.11 0.19
C ALA A 74 2.82 2.19 1.29
N GLY A 75 2.22 3.36 1.09
CA GLY A 75 2.17 4.42 2.08
C GLY A 75 1.41 4.01 3.36
N ILE A 76 0.27 3.35 3.22
CA ILE A 76 -0.49 2.80 4.35
C ILE A 76 0.34 1.77 5.11
N SER A 77 1.04 0.89 4.40
CA SER A 77 1.92 -0.11 5.00
C SER A 77 3.01 0.53 5.85
N ALA A 78 3.73 1.51 5.28
CA ALA A 78 4.80 2.21 5.98
C ALA A 78 4.28 2.95 7.23
N ALA A 79 3.13 3.62 7.11
CA ALA A 79 2.51 4.32 8.23
C ALA A 79 2.08 3.36 9.35
N ALA A 80 1.47 2.22 9.00
CA ALA A 80 1.02 1.23 9.97
C ALA A 80 2.21 0.58 10.71
N ILE A 81 3.23 0.12 9.98
CA ILE A 81 4.44 -0.48 10.58
C ILE A 81 5.17 0.54 11.46
N GLY A 82 5.31 1.79 10.99
CA GLY A 82 5.92 2.86 11.79
C GLY A 82 5.13 3.14 13.07
N SER A 83 3.80 3.25 12.98
CA SER A 83 2.95 3.47 14.15
C SER A 83 3.04 2.35 15.17
N ALA A 84 3.09 1.09 14.73
CA ALA A 84 3.26 -0.06 15.62
C ALA A 84 4.59 0.02 16.39
N ALA A 85 5.68 0.34 15.70
CA ALA A 85 7.01 0.51 16.31
C ALA A 85 7.04 1.69 17.31
N ASP A 86 6.39 2.80 16.99
CA ASP A 86 6.31 3.97 17.88
C ASP A 86 5.53 3.66 19.17
N TYR A 87 4.44 2.90 19.07
CA TYR A 87 3.68 2.44 20.24
C TYR A 87 4.52 1.49 21.11
N ASP A 88 5.17 0.48 20.53
CA ASP A 88 6.03 -0.46 21.26
C ASP A 88 7.19 0.28 21.96
N GLY A 89 7.81 1.26 21.27
CA GLY A 89 8.88 2.07 21.83
C GLY A 89 8.43 2.96 22.99
N THR A 90 7.24 3.56 22.87
CA THR A 90 6.63 4.37 23.93
C THR A 90 6.32 3.51 25.17
N GLU A 91 5.74 2.33 24.98
CA GLU A 91 5.41 1.40 26.08
C GLU A 91 6.67 0.91 26.80
N ALA A 92 7.71 0.52 26.05
CA ALA A 92 8.99 0.10 26.62
C ALA A 92 9.65 1.24 27.42
N GLY A 93 9.61 2.47 26.90
CA GLY A 93 10.12 3.66 27.59
C GLY A 93 9.38 3.95 28.89
N ASN A 94 8.05 3.91 28.86
CA ASN A 94 7.21 4.10 30.05
C ASN A 94 7.47 3.01 31.10
N THR A 95 7.53 1.74 30.68
CA THR A 95 7.82 0.60 31.57
C THR A 95 9.19 0.76 32.24
N ALA A 96 10.23 1.15 31.49
CA ALA A 96 11.56 1.38 32.05
C ALA A 96 11.58 2.55 33.06
N ALA A 97 10.91 3.65 32.74
CA ALA A 97 10.79 4.80 33.64
C ALA A 97 10.07 4.43 34.95
N LEU A 98 8.95 3.71 34.86
CA LEU A 98 8.20 3.23 36.03
C LEU A 98 9.01 2.24 36.87
N GLY A 99 9.74 1.31 36.23
CA GLY A 99 10.63 0.38 36.92
C GLY A 99 11.75 1.09 37.68
N SER A 100 12.36 2.11 37.08
CA SER A 100 13.39 2.92 37.73
C SER A 100 12.85 3.72 38.92
N ALA A 101 11.65 4.30 38.80
CA ALA A 101 11.00 5.03 39.87
C ALA A 101 10.61 4.11 41.04
N GLY A 102 10.09 2.91 40.73
CA GLY A 102 9.77 1.89 41.74
C GLY A 102 11.01 1.42 42.51
N ALA A 103 12.14 1.22 41.82
CA ALA A 103 13.40 0.85 42.46
C ALA A 103 13.94 1.95 43.39
N GLY A 104 13.69 3.23 43.08
CA GLY A 104 14.08 4.35 43.94
C GLY A 104 13.21 4.53 45.20
N LEU A 105 12.08 3.82 45.29
CA LEU A 105 11.15 3.84 46.43
C LEU A 105 11.39 2.68 47.42
N ALA A 106 12.23 1.71 47.07
CA ALA A 106 12.58 0.54 47.89
C ALA A 106 13.88 0.78 48.69
#